data_AF-A0A1I0IK51-F1
#
_entry.id   AF-A0A1I0IK51-F1
#
_cell.length_a   1.000
_cell.length_b   1.000
_cell.length_c   1.000
_cell.angle_alpha   90.00
_cell.angle_beta   90.00
_cell.angle_gamma   90.00
#
_symmetry.space_group_name_H-M   'P 1'
#
loop_
_entity.id
_entity.type
_entity.pdbx_description
1 polymer ?
#
loop_
_entity_poly.entity_id
_entity_poly.type
_entity_poly.pdbx_seq_one_letter_code
_entity_poly.pdbx_strand_id
1 'polypeptide(L)'
;MVDWTPKPNLAVDLKRLSLSAEEGFVLSRLDGGTAASHLPALTGLPPERLQTILQRLVEQGALQPPPSPQRTAAAPASPPQEPPEAGEAPEDDEPPEAQANHRQLFETRLHPLDDHTRQARAHAAEEPELSAFCFDPVPAVIKAVLENPRVGLGHARLIVRHHRHPAGLEAVCAKAAFAADGGVRRWLVRNPQLPGGLFRRLWSARRLMELHKVMADRDIPEGTRRTARELLRQRFNSGPSEEKVELILHTEGRCLLSLSGLPVDGKTASLLCGRPYRSSLLIQNLARWTAAPPALIAHLLKQDAVRQQPQLRMLLARHPHAPTDARQNER
;
A
#
# COMPACT_ATOMS: atom_id res chain seq x y z
N MET A 1 0.81 26.90 20.61
CA MET A 1 1.66 26.38 19.53
C MET A 1 0.74 25.85 18.44
N VAL A 2 0.92 26.24 17.17
CA VAL A 2 0.21 25.56 16.07
C VAL A 2 0.72 24.13 16.06
N ASP A 3 -0.17 23.15 16.11
CA ASP A 3 0.23 21.73 16.09
C ASP A 3 0.60 21.37 14.65
N TRP A 4 1.88 21.46 14.35
CA TRP A 4 2.46 21.17 13.04
C TRP A 4 3.66 20.26 13.23
N THR A 5 3.99 19.50 12.19
CA THR A 5 5.13 18.58 12.19
C THR A 5 6.32 19.29 11.55
N PRO A 6 7.28 19.84 12.33
CA PRO A 6 8.45 20.51 11.78
C PRO A 6 9.30 19.53 10.97
N LYS A 7 9.56 19.86 9.71
CA LYS A 7 10.37 19.05 8.78
C LYS A 7 11.65 19.79 8.39
N PRO A 8 12.82 19.13 8.51
CA PRO A 8 14.09 19.65 7.98
C PRO A 8 13.98 19.98 6.50
N ASN A 9 14.52 21.12 6.10
CA ASN A 9 14.58 21.52 4.71
C ASN A 9 15.83 20.92 4.05
N LEU A 10 15.65 19.78 3.38
CA LEU A 10 16.75 19.04 2.73
C LEU A 10 17.36 19.76 1.50
N ALA A 11 16.75 20.85 1.04
CA ALA A 11 17.27 21.67 -0.05
C ALA A 11 18.38 22.64 0.39
N VAL A 12 18.64 22.77 1.71
CA VAL A 12 19.63 23.68 2.29
C VAL A 12 20.77 22.89 2.92
N ASP A 13 22.02 23.27 2.65
CA ASP A 13 23.19 22.70 3.32
C ASP A 13 23.24 23.18 4.79
N LEU A 14 22.69 22.34 5.68
CA LEU A 14 22.56 22.62 7.11
C LEU A 14 23.90 22.91 7.80
N LYS A 15 25.03 22.45 7.24
CA LYS A 15 26.38 22.69 7.81
C LYS A 15 26.88 24.12 7.59
N ARG A 16 26.25 24.87 6.68
CA ARG A 16 26.59 26.27 6.39
C ARG A 16 25.75 27.27 7.18
N LEU A 17 24.74 26.80 7.90
CA LEU A 17 23.89 27.64 8.74
C LEU A 17 24.58 27.94 10.08
N SER A 18 24.50 29.19 10.52
CA SER A 18 25.03 29.62 11.81
C SER A 18 24.07 29.24 12.94
N LEU A 19 23.96 27.95 13.23
CA LEU A 19 23.14 27.41 14.31
C LEU A 19 23.89 27.46 15.64
N SER A 20 23.21 27.83 16.71
CA SER A 20 23.69 27.60 18.07
C SER A 20 23.68 26.10 18.42
N ALA A 21 24.42 25.70 19.46
CA ALA A 21 24.44 24.31 19.92
C ALA A 21 23.04 23.79 20.31
N GLU A 22 22.19 24.65 20.88
CA GLU A 22 20.81 24.31 21.26
C GLU A 22 19.91 24.16 20.03
N GLU A 23 20.04 25.04 19.03
CA GLU A 23 19.32 24.96 17.74
C GLU A 23 19.73 23.71 16.94
N GLY A 24 21.03 23.40 16.89
CA GLY A 24 21.56 22.20 16.25
C GLY A 24 21.11 20.91 16.97
N PHE A 25 21.04 20.94 18.30
CA PHE A 25 20.52 19.82 19.08
C PHE A 25 19.03 19.57 18.78
N VAL A 26 18.19 20.61 18.81
CA VAL A 26 16.77 20.47 18.47
C VAL A 26 16.60 19.96 17.04
N LEU A 27 17.34 20.52 16.07
CA LEU A 27 17.29 20.09 14.67
C LEU A 27 17.67 18.61 14.51
N SER A 28 18.67 18.13 15.25
CA SER A 28 19.09 16.72 15.22
C SER A 28 18.03 15.73 15.72
N ARG A 29 17.02 16.21 16.46
CA ARG A 29 15.92 15.41 17.00
C ARG A 29 14.65 15.46 16.14
N LEU A 30 14.65 16.24 15.07
CA LEU A 30 13.53 16.33 14.14
C LEU A 30 13.65 15.24 13.09
N ASP A 31 12.81 14.22 13.24
CA ASP A 31 12.66 13.09 12.31
C ASP A 31 11.64 13.36 11.18
N GLY A 32 11.00 14.53 11.21
CA GLY A 32 9.94 14.91 10.26
C GLY A 32 8.61 14.18 10.46
N GLY A 33 8.50 13.35 11.50
CA GLY A 33 7.27 12.64 11.90
C GLY A 33 6.69 13.12 13.24
N THR A 34 7.51 13.76 14.07
CA THR A 34 7.11 14.23 15.40
C THR A 34 6.43 15.60 15.37
N ALA A 35 5.21 15.69 15.91
CA ALA A 35 4.49 16.95 16.07
C ALA A 35 5.20 17.89 17.07
N ALA A 36 5.15 19.20 16.82
CA ALA A 36 5.81 20.21 17.66
C ALA A 36 5.38 20.15 19.13
N SER A 37 4.14 19.74 19.39
CA SER A 37 3.57 19.53 20.73
C SER A 37 4.25 18.41 21.54
N HIS A 38 4.91 17.46 20.88
CA HIS A 38 5.59 16.33 21.53
C HIS A 38 7.11 16.55 21.72
N LEU A 39 7.67 17.62 21.16
CA LEU A 39 9.09 17.94 21.27
C LEU A 39 9.58 18.26 22.70
N PRO A 40 8.78 18.86 23.60
CA PRO A 40 9.22 19.05 24.99
C PRO A 40 9.61 17.74 25.68
N ALA A 41 8.86 16.66 25.41
CA ALA A 41 9.13 15.34 25.98
C ALA A 41 10.43 14.70 25.44
N LEU A 42 10.83 15.02 24.21
CA LEU A 42 12.00 14.44 23.54
C LEU A 42 13.29 15.24 23.77
N THR A 43 13.18 16.54 23.95
CA THR A 43 14.33 17.45 24.09
C THR A 43 14.56 17.86 25.55
N GLY A 44 13.58 17.70 26.43
CA GLY A 44 13.62 18.18 27.82
C GLY A 44 13.52 19.70 27.95
N LEU A 45 13.28 20.42 26.86
CA LEU A 45 13.20 21.88 26.83
C LEU A 45 11.75 22.37 27.08
N PRO A 46 11.57 23.53 27.73
CA PRO A 46 10.25 24.10 27.93
C PRO A 46 9.62 24.53 26.59
N PRO A 47 8.28 24.44 26.46
CA PRO A 47 7.58 24.66 25.19
C PRO A 47 7.80 26.07 24.62
N GLU A 48 7.90 27.09 25.46
CA GLU A 48 8.18 28.47 25.05
C GLU A 48 9.57 28.62 24.41
N ARG A 49 10.56 27.91 24.97
CA ARG A 49 11.94 27.90 24.45
C ARG A 49 12.01 27.17 23.11
N LEU A 50 11.34 26.02 23.01
CA LEU A 50 11.23 25.28 21.76
C LEU A 50 10.52 26.07 20.67
N GLN A 51 9.46 26.81 21.00
CA GLN A 51 8.79 27.67 20.04
C GLN A 51 9.73 28.74 19.47
N THR A 52 10.55 29.35 20.33
CA THR A 52 11.55 30.35 19.91
C THR A 52 12.59 29.74 18.99
N ILE A 53 13.10 28.54 19.32
CA ILE A 53 14.11 27.83 18.53
C ILE A 53 13.55 27.42 17.17
N LEU A 54 12.35 26.83 17.13
CA LEU A 54 11.71 26.42 15.88
C LEU A 54 11.43 27.61 14.96
N GLN A 55 11.01 28.74 15.51
CA GLN A 55 10.82 29.96 14.73
C GLN A 55 12.13 30.42 14.08
N ARG A 56 13.23 30.46 14.84
CA ARG A 56 14.56 30.82 14.31
C ARG A 56 15.04 29.84 13.25
N LEU A 57 14.82 28.54 13.44
CA LEU A 57 15.19 27.52 12.46
C LEU A 57 14.38 27.65 11.15
N VAL A 58 13.11 28.09 11.22
CA VAL A 58 12.31 28.42 10.02
C VAL A 58 12.85 29.69 9.35
N GLU A 59 13.16 30.74 10.12
CA GLU A 59 13.73 32.00 9.61
C GLU A 59 15.09 31.79 8.93
N GLN A 60 15.91 30.88 9.46
CA GLN A 60 17.21 30.48 8.89
C GLN A 60 17.08 29.49 7.73
N GLY A 61 15.86 29.07 7.38
CA GLY A 61 15.58 28.14 6.28
C GLY A 61 15.93 26.68 6.57
N ALA A 62 16.31 26.35 7.81
CA ALA A 62 16.60 24.97 8.25
C ALA A 62 15.35 24.10 8.34
N LEU A 63 14.17 24.71 8.55
CA LEU A 63 12.87 24.05 8.58
C LEU A 63 11.92 24.61 7.52
N GLN A 64 11.06 23.76 6.98
CA GLN A 64 9.94 24.20 6.14
C GLN A 64 8.97 25.05 6.98
N PRO A 65 8.31 26.10 6.46
CA PRO A 65 7.39 26.92 7.27
C PRO A 65 6.09 26.18 7.63
N PRO A 66 5.43 26.52 8.75
CA PRO A 66 4.11 25.97 9.07
C PRO A 66 3.07 26.36 8.01
N PRO A 67 2.13 25.47 7.66
CA PRO A 67 1.07 25.80 6.72
C PRO A 67 0.25 26.98 7.27
N SER A 68 0.17 28.06 6.50
CA SER A 68 -0.55 29.27 6.90
C SER A 68 -2.06 29.00 6.97
N PRO A 69 -2.78 29.43 8.03
CA PRO A 69 -4.23 29.33 8.08
C PRO A 69 -4.85 30.43 7.20
N GLN A 70 -5.08 30.13 5.92
CA GLN A 70 -5.92 30.97 5.06
C GLN A 70 -7.41 30.62 5.24
N ARG A 71 -8.22 31.68 5.30
CA ARG A 71 -9.64 31.75 5.66
C ARG A 71 -10.55 30.79 4.88
N THR A 72 -11.53 30.29 5.64
CA THR A 72 -12.69 29.48 5.26
C THR A 72 -13.52 30.03 4.09
N ALA A 73 -13.75 29.19 3.09
CA ALA A 73 -14.98 29.15 2.32
C ALA A 73 -15.47 27.69 2.29
N ALA A 74 -16.75 27.50 2.55
CA ALA A 74 -17.38 26.25 2.94
C ALA A 74 -17.37 25.16 1.84
N ALA A 75 -16.99 23.94 2.23
CA ALA A 75 -17.34 22.68 1.57
C ALA A 75 -17.36 21.55 2.63
N PRO A 76 -18.28 20.57 2.53
CA PRO A 76 -18.74 19.77 3.67
C PRO A 76 -17.69 18.78 4.19
N ALA A 77 -17.75 18.57 5.50
CA ALA A 77 -16.84 17.75 6.30
C ALA A 77 -16.64 16.34 5.72
N SER A 78 -15.39 16.05 5.35
CA SER A 78 -14.92 14.68 5.17
C SER A 78 -14.67 14.06 6.57
N PRO A 79 -14.96 12.76 6.78
CA PRO A 79 -14.70 12.10 8.06
C PRO A 79 -13.19 12.06 8.36
N PRO A 80 -12.80 11.80 9.63
CA PRO A 80 -11.40 11.82 10.05
C PRO A 80 -10.56 10.87 9.20
N GLN A 81 -9.55 11.40 8.51
CA GLN A 81 -8.49 10.58 7.95
C GLN A 81 -7.73 9.95 9.12
N GLU A 82 -7.92 8.65 9.29
CA GLU A 82 -6.96 7.80 10.00
C GLU A 82 -5.57 8.03 9.40
N PRO A 83 -4.50 8.00 10.22
CA PRO A 83 -3.14 8.20 9.73
C PRO A 83 -2.89 7.20 8.59
N PRO A 84 -2.25 7.63 7.48
CA PRO A 84 -1.92 6.69 6.43
C PRO A 84 -1.04 5.60 7.06
N GLU A 85 -1.55 4.36 7.11
CA GLU A 85 -0.68 3.20 7.18
C GLU A 85 0.40 3.43 6.15
N ALA A 86 1.66 3.48 6.58
CA ALA A 86 2.83 3.73 5.78
C ALA A 86 2.68 3.09 4.39
N GLY A 87 2.16 3.88 3.46
CA GLY A 87 2.23 3.57 2.06
C GLY A 87 3.71 3.65 1.79
N GLU A 88 4.33 2.49 1.54
CA GLU A 88 5.65 2.37 0.95
C GLU A 88 5.78 3.41 -0.17
N ALA A 89 6.29 4.58 0.19
CA ALA A 89 6.62 5.64 -0.73
C ALA A 89 7.63 5.06 -1.72
N PRO A 90 7.60 5.48 -3.00
CA PRO A 90 8.48 4.96 -4.03
C PRO A 90 9.88 5.56 -3.88
N GLU A 91 10.52 5.43 -2.73
CA GLU A 91 11.81 6.08 -2.45
C GLU A 91 13.01 5.39 -3.12
N ASP A 92 12.81 4.19 -3.70
CA ASP A 92 13.90 3.35 -4.24
C ASP A 92 13.70 2.92 -5.71
N ASP A 93 12.76 3.49 -6.46
CA ASP A 93 12.69 3.24 -7.91
C ASP A 93 13.63 4.22 -8.64
N GLU A 94 14.52 3.71 -9.50
CA GLU A 94 15.44 4.56 -10.27
C GLU A 94 14.68 5.63 -11.07
N PRO A 95 15.22 6.87 -11.19
CA PRO A 95 14.59 7.93 -11.97
C PRO A 95 14.29 7.47 -13.40
N PRO A 96 13.16 7.88 -14.00
CA PRO A 96 12.79 7.48 -15.36
C PRO A 96 13.87 7.76 -16.41
N GLU A 97 14.64 8.83 -16.24
CA GLU A 97 15.76 9.21 -17.11
C GLU A 97 16.91 8.21 -17.05
N ALA A 98 17.27 7.73 -15.85
CA ALA A 98 18.31 6.71 -15.68
C ALA A 98 17.89 5.39 -16.37
N GLN A 99 16.64 4.98 -16.19
CA GLN A 99 16.10 3.80 -16.86
C GLN A 99 16.11 3.94 -18.39
N ALA A 100 15.81 5.13 -18.91
CA ALA A 100 15.88 5.40 -20.34
C ALA A 100 17.32 5.26 -20.88
N ASN A 101 18.31 5.76 -20.13
CA ASN A 101 19.72 5.62 -20.47
C ASN A 101 20.18 4.15 -20.47
N HIS A 102 19.77 3.37 -19.46
CA HIS A 102 20.08 1.93 -19.38
C HIS A 102 19.48 1.17 -20.56
N ARG A 103 18.24 1.49 -20.93
CA ARG A 103 17.57 0.87 -22.08
C ARG A 103 18.25 1.24 -23.39
N GLN A 104 18.62 2.51 -23.59
CA GLN A 104 19.36 2.93 -24.78
C GLN A 104 20.71 2.23 -24.89
N LEU A 105 21.44 2.09 -23.78
CA LEU A 105 22.71 1.36 -23.74
C LEU A 105 22.53 -0.10 -24.16
N PHE A 106 21.47 -0.76 -23.65
CA PHE A 106 21.14 -2.13 -24.04
C PHE A 106 20.91 -2.25 -25.54
N GLU A 107 19.98 -1.48 -26.10
CA GLU A 107 19.57 -1.58 -27.50
C GLU A 107 20.72 -1.29 -28.48
N THR A 108 21.60 -0.35 -28.13
CA THR A 108 22.67 0.11 -29.04
C THR A 108 23.95 -0.71 -28.94
N ARG A 109 24.32 -1.20 -27.74
CA ARG A 109 25.62 -1.84 -27.51
C ARG A 109 25.55 -3.30 -27.10
N LEU A 110 24.50 -3.72 -26.40
CA LEU A 110 24.42 -5.06 -25.83
C LEU A 110 23.58 -5.97 -26.72
N HIS A 111 22.37 -5.56 -27.09
CA HIS A 111 21.43 -6.33 -27.91
C HIS A 111 22.01 -6.85 -29.25
N PRO A 112 22.87 -6.12 -29.98
CA PRO A 112 23.47 -6.62 -31.22
C PRO A 112 24.45 -7.81 -31.03
N LEU A 113 24.94 -8.04 -29.81
CA LEU A 113 25.81 -9.18 -29.51
C LEU A 113 24.98 -10.47 -29.49
N ASP A 114 25.61 -11.61 -29.80
CA ASP A 114 24.95 -12.91 -29.71
C ASP A 114 24.62 -13.29 -28.25
N ASP A 115 23.63 -14.17 -28.08
CA ASP A 115 23.10 -14.55 -26.77
C ASP A 115 24.17 -15.14 -25.82
N HIS A 116 25.12 -15.93 -26.34
CA HIS A 116 26.17 -16.53 -25.52
C HIS A 116 27.16 -15.48 -25.02
N THR A 117 27.55 -14.54 -25.89
CA THR A 117 28.37 -13.39 -25.51
C THR A 117 27.67 -12.51 -24.48
N ARG A 118 26.38 -12.21 -24.66
CA ARG A 118 25.60 -11.43 -23.68
C ARG A 118 25.52 -12.14 -22.33
N GLN A 119 25.28 -13.45 -22.32
CA GLN A 119 25.22 -14.24 -21.10
C GLN A 119 26.55 -14.21 -20.33
N ALA A 120 27.67 -14.47 -21.01
CA ALA A 120 28.99 -14.45 -20.37
C ALA A 120 29.34 -13.06 -19.80
N ARG A 121 29.00 -12.01 -20.54
CA ARG A 121 29.28 -10.62 -20.15
C ARG A 121 28.41 -10.15 -19.00
N ALA A 122 27.13 -10.53 -18.97
CA ALA A 122 26.19 -10.22 -17.90
C ALA A 122 26.66 -10.71 -16.51
N HIS A 123 27.27 -11.90 -16.46
CA HIS A 123 27.77 -12.49 -15.21
C HIS A 123 28.85 -11.64 -14.52
N ALA A 124 29.64 -10.87 -15.29
CA ALA A 124 30.74 -10.05 -14.79
C ALA A 124 30.51 -8.54 -14.96
N ALA A 125 29.34 -8.14 -15.46
CA ALA A 125 29.02 -6.74 -15.75
C ALA A 125 29.10 -5.85 -14.50
N GLU A 126 29.42 -4.57 -14.74
CA GLU A 126 29.38 -3.49 -13.75
C GLU A 126 28.42 -2.40 -14.23
N GLU A 127 28.14 -1.40 -13.40
CA GLU A 127 27.35 -0.26 -13.85
C GLU A 127 28.07 0.54 -14.96
N PRO A 128 27.33 1.09 -15.94
CA PRO A 128 25.88 1.00 -16.13
C PRO A 128 25.43 -0.22 -16.97
N GLU A 129 26.36 -1.09 -17.40
CA GLU A 129 26.03 -2.25 -18.25
C GLU A 129 25.17 -3.28 -17.49
N LEU A 130 25.38 -3.46 -16.18
CA LEU A 130 24.61 -4.40 -15.36
C LEU A 130 23.12 -4.04 -15.35
N SER A 131 22.79 -2.77 -15.10
CA SER A 131 21.42 -2.26 -15.19
C SER A 131 20.85 -2.35 -16.61
N ALA A 132 21.67 -2.16 -17.65
CA ALA A 132 21.25 -2.35 -19.03
C ALA A 132 20.92 -3.81 -19.38
N PHE A 133 21.69 -4.78 -18.89
CA PHE A 133 21.40 -6.21 -19.08
C PHE A 133 20.07 -6.65 -18.43
N CYS A 134 19.51 -5.90 -17.49
CA CYS A 134 18.19 -6.19 -16.91
C CYS A 134 17.03 -6.09 -17.94
N PHE A 135 17.28 -5.44 -19.09
CA PHE A 135 16.32 -5.34 -20.21
C PHE A 135 16.43 -6.51 -21.21
N ASP A 136 17.35 -7.44 -21.01
CA ASP A 136 17.54 -8.56 -21.94
C ASP A 136 16.29 -9.46 -22.01
N PRO A 137 15.78 -9.78 -23.21
CA PRO A 137 14.61 -10.63 -23.36
C PRO A 137 14.91 -12.12 -23.14
N VAL A 138 16.18 -12.53 -23.18
CA VAL A 138 16.59 -13.94 -23.13
C VAL A 138 16.71 -14.41 -21.67
N PRO A 139 15.95 -15.44 -21.25
CA PRO A 139 15.98 -15.91 -19.86
C PRO A 139 17.36 -16.39 -19.39
N ALA A 140 18.19 -16.95 -20.28
CA ALA A 140 19.54 -17.39 -19.94
C ALA A 140 20.46 -16.22 -19.54
N VAL A 141 20.34 -15.08 -20.22
CA VAL A 141 21.09 -13.86 -19.88
C VAL A 141 20.61 -13.31 -18.54
N ILE A 142 19.30 -13.26 -18.29
CA ILE A 142 18.75 -12.83 -16.99
C ILE A 142 19.23 -13.74 -15.85
N LYS A 143 19.33 -15.05 -16.06
CA LYS A 143 19.92 -15.95 -15.05
C LYS A 143 21.38 -15.60 -14.77
N ALA A 144 22.18 -15.31 -15.79
CA ALA A 144 23.56 -14.86 -15.61
C ALA A 144 23.66 -13.50 -14.90
N VAL A 145 22.76 -12.54 -15.21
CA VAL A 145 22.63 -11.30 -14.43
C VAL A 145 22.38 -11.64 -12.97
N LEU A 146 21.41 -12.51 -12.67
CA LEU A 146 21.10 -12.87 -11.30
C LEU A 146 22.26 -13.59 -10.60
N GLU A 147 23.17 -14.26 -11.30
CA GLU A 147 24.37 -14.88 -10.72
C GLU A 147 25.49 -13.87 -10.41
N ASN A 148 25.44 -12.67 -11.00
CA ASN A 148 26.41 -11.61 -10.76
C ASN A 148 26.35 -11.14 -9.29
N PRO A 149 27.49 -11.10 -8.56
CA PRO A 149 27.53 -10.77 -7.14
C PRO A 149 27.12 -9.31 -6.83
N ARG A 150 27.10 -8.44 -7.84
CA ARG A 150 26.69 -7.03 -7.70
C ARG A 150 25.19 -6.81 -7.82
N VAL A 151 24.43 -7.84 -8.20
CA VAL A 151 22.98 -7.72 -8.36
C VAL A 151 22.27 -7.53 -7.03
N GLY A 152 21.34 -6.60 -7.03
CA GLY A 152 20.56 -6.16 -5.88
C GLY A 152 19.10 -5.92 -6.21
N LEU A 153 18.37 -5.27 -5.30
CA LEU A 153 16.93 -5.06 -5.43
C LEU A 153 16.54 -4.17 -6.62
N GLY A 154 17.31 -3.11 -6.91
CA GLY A 154 17.05 -2.24 -8.08
C GLY A 154 17.00 -3.03 -9.39
N HIS A 155 18.01 -3.87 -9.61
CA HIS A 155 18.07 -4.81 -10.74
C HIS A 155 16.88 -5.77 -10.78
N ALA A 156 16.54 -6.40 -9.65
CA ALA A 156 15.40 -7.30 -9.58
C ALA A 156 14.08 -6.59 -9.95
N ARG A 157 13.88 -5.35 -9.49
CA ARG A 157 12.72 -4.50 -9.81
C ARG A 157 12.67 -4.15 -11.30
N LEU A 158 13.79 -3.79 -11.92
CA LEU A 158 13.89 -3.57 -13.38
C LEU A 158 13.50 -4.82 -14.15
N ILE A 159 14.06 -5.98 -13.80
CA ILE A 159 13.79 -7.25 -14.47
C ILE A 159 12.30 -7.60 -14.37
N VAL A 160 11.71 -7.63 -13.16
CA VAL A 160 10.30 -8.03 -13.03
C VAL A 160 9.34 -7.03 -13.67
N ARG A 161 9.73 -5.76 -13.81
CA ARG A 161 8.92 -4.74 -14.49
C ARG A 161 8.90 -4.91 -16.00
N HIS A 162 10.03 -5.30 -16.60
CA HIS A 162 10.22 -5.21 -18.06
C HIS A 162 10.37 -6.55 -18.76
N HIS A 163 10.78 -7.61 -18.06
CA HIS A 163 11.09 -8.89 -18.69
C HIS A 163 9.82 -9.54 -19.25
N ARG A 164 9.92 -10.05 -20.48
CA ARG A 164 8.78 -10.49 -21.29
C ARG A 164 8.60 -11.99 -21.33
N HIS A 165 9.34 -12.74 -20.52
CA HIS A 165 9.30 -14.19 -20.53
C HIS A 165 9.06 -14.75 -19.11
N PRO A 166 8.05 -15.63 -18.91
CA PRO A 166 7.78 -16.32 -17.64
C PRO A 166 9.00 -16.84 -16.90
N ALA A 167 9.87 -17.57 -17.61
CA ALA A 167 11.06 -18.21 -17.02
C ALA A 167 12.04 -17.22 -16.38
N GLY A 168 12.17 -16.00 -16.89
CA GLY A 168 13.03 -15.00 -16.23
C GLY A 168 12.38 -14.40 -14.98
N LEU A 169 11.06 -14.21 -14.98
CA LEU A 169 10.33 -13.78 -13.78
C LEU A 169 10.41 -14.85 -12.67
N GLU A 170 10.32 -16.12 -13.05
CA GLU A 170 10.53 -17.25 -12.13
C GLU A 170 11.95 -17.30 -11.57
N ALA A 171 12.96 -17.03 -12.40
CA ALA A 171 14.35 -16.97 -11.96
C ALA A 171 14.59 -15.87 -10.91
N VAL A 172 14.04 -14.67 -11.11
CA VAL A 172 14.11 -13.59 -10.10
C VAL A 172 13.47 -14.05 -8.79
N CYS A 173 12.27 -14.62 -8.87
CA CYS A 173 11.49 -15.06 -7.71
C CYS A 173 11.97 -16.39 -7.09
N ALA A 174 12.98 -17.04 -7.67
CA ALA A 174 13.66 -18.18 -7.05
C ALA A 174 14.54 -17.73 -5.88
N LYS A 175 15.02 -16.47 -5.90
CA LYS A 175 15.76 -15.87 -4.80
C LYS A 175 14.80 -15.33 -3.73
N ALA A 176 14.86 -15.90 -2.53
CA ALA A 176 13.96 -15.56 -1.42
C ALA A 176 13.99 -14.06 -1.06
N ALA A 177 15.18 -13.45 -1.05
CA ALA A 177 15.35 -12.02 -0.77
C ALA A 177 14.55 -11.14 -1.76
N PHE A 178 14.54 -11.48 -3.05
CA PHE A 178 13.83 -10.72 -4.08
C PHE A 178 12.33 -10.99 -4.02
N ALA A 179 11.90 -12.23 -3.80
CA ALA A 179 10.50 -12.57 -3.61
C ALA A 179 9.88 -11.88 -2.36
N ALA A 180 10.69 -11.66 -1.33
CA ALA A 180 10.29 -10.98 -0.10
C ALA A 180 10.25 -9.45 -0.21
N ASP A 181 10.80 -8.85 -1.26
CA ASP A 181 10.78 -7.40 -1.47
C ASP A 181 9.40 -6.88 -1.94
N GLY A 182 8.95 -5.76 -1.35
CA GLY A 182 7.68 -5.12 -1.69
C GLY A 182 7.66 -4.50 -3.09
N GLY A 183 8.75 -3.85 -3.49
CA GLY A 183 8.91 -3.24 -4.81
C GLY A 183 8.90 -4.27 -5.94
N VAL A 184 9.63 -5.39 -5.77
CA VAL A 184 9.61 -6.52 -6.71
C VAL A 184 8.19 -7.06 -6.85
N ARG A 185 7.48 -7.32 -5.76
CA ARG A 185 6.09 -7.80 -5.83
C ARG A 185 5.15 -6.81 -6.53
N ARG A 186 5.29 -5.50 -6.23
CA ARG A 186 4.50 -4.41 -6.81
C ARG A 186 4.64 -4.36 -8.33
N TRP A 187 5.87 -4.48 -8.85
CA TRP A 187 6.14 -4.48 -10.29
C TRP A 187 5.79 -5.83 -10.93
N LEU A 188 6.03 -6.94 -10.23
CA LEU A 188 5.73 -8.28 -10.72
C LEU A 188 4.24 -8.46 -11.02
N VAL A 189 3.33 -8.03 -10.13
CA VAL A 189 1.88 -8.16 -10.37
C VAL A 189 1.39 -7.32 -11.55
N ARG A 190 2.10 -6.24 -11.90
CA ARG A 190 1.80 -5.41 -13.07
C ARG A 190 2.35 -6.00 -14.37
N ASN A 191 3.25 -6.99 -14.30
CA ASN A 191 3.81 -7.61 -15.49
C ASN A 191 2.79 -8.55 -16.17
N PRO A 192 2.42 -8.31 -17.45
CA PRO A 192 1.48 -9.16 -18.18
C PRO A 192 1.94 -10.61 -18.37
N GLN A 193 3.24 -10.88 -18.23
CA GLN A 193 3.85 -12.19 -18.40
C GLN A 193 3.98 -12.97 -17.09
N LEU A 194 3.43 -12.44 -15.98
CA LEU A 194 3.40 -13.13 -14.69
C LEU A 194 2.62 -14.44 -14.79
N PRO A 195 3.27 -15.61 -14.56
CA PRO A 195 2.56 -16.88 -14.56
C PRO A 195 1.61 -17.00 -13.37
N GLY A 196 0.38 -17.48 -13.60
CA GLY A 196 -0.59 -17.67 -12.52
C GLY A 196 -0.11 -18.62 -11.42
N GLY A 197 0.69 -19.64 -11.78
CA GLY A 197 1.32 -20.55 -10.80
C GLY A 197 2.31 -19.82 -9.88
N LEU A 198 3.14 -18.93 -10.45
CA LEU A 198 4.06 -18.10 -9.68
C LEU A 198 3.31 -17.13 -8.76
N PHE A 199 2.26 -16.47 -9.25
CA PHE A 199 1.42 -15.61 -8.43
C PHE A 199 0.83 -16.37 -7.23
N ARG A 200 0.21 -17.53 -7.46
CA ARG A 200 -0.36 -18.36 -6.38
C ARG A 200 0.70 -18.75 -5.35
N ARG A 201 1.89 -19.15 -5.78
CA ARG A 201 2.99 -19.50 -4.87
C ARG A 201 3.39 -18.34 -3.96
N LEU A 202 3.48 -17.13 -4.50
CA LEU A 202 3.93 -15.93 -3.77
C LEU A 202 2.84 -15.28 -2.90
N TRP A 203 1.56 -15.40 -3.28
CA TRP A 203 0.43 -14.76 -2.60
C TRP A 203 -0.42 -15.70 -1.74
N SER A 204 -0.24 -17.03 -1.81
CA SER A 204 -1.09 -18.00 -1.07
C SER A 204 -1.07 -17.79 0.44
N ALA A 205 0.09 -17.45 1.00
CA ALA A 205 0.30 -17.24 2.43
C ALA A 205 0.16 -15.76 2.85
N ARG A 206 -0.18 -14.86 1.91
CA ARG A 206 -0.30 -13.42 2.19
C ARG A 206 -1.66 -13.07 2.77
N ARG A 207 -1.76 -11.86 3.32
CA ARG A 207 -3.00 -11.38 3.94
C ARG A 207 -4.10 -11.20 2.89
N LEU A 208 -5.35 -11.42 3.27
CA LEU A 208 -6.53 -11.17 2.43
C LEU A 208 -6.55 -9.72 1.92
N MET A 209 -6.08 -8.76 2.74
CA MET A 209 -5.97 -7.36 2.35
C MET A 209 -5.04 -7.16 1.15
N GLU A 210 -3.90 -7.86 1.10
CA GLU A 210 -2.96 -7.76 -0.02
C GLU A 210 -3.58 -8.29 -1.32
N LEU A 211 -4.33 -9.39 -1.25
CA LEU A 211 -5.08 -9.93 -2.39
C LEU A 211 -6.16 -8.96 -2.87
N HIS A 212 -6.85 -8.30 -1.94
CA HIS A 212 -7.84 -7.28 -2.29
C HIS A 212 -7.20 -6.08 -2.99
N LYS A 213 -6.06 -5.57 -2.48
CA LYS A 213 -5.31 -4.48 -3.11
C LYS A 213 -4.94 -4.82 -4.57
N VAL A 214 -4.45 -6.04 -4.82
CA VAL A 214 -4.14 -6.50 -6.19
C VAL A 214 -5.39 -6.54 -7.07
N MET A 215 -6.51 -7.04 -6.55
CA MET A 215 -7.75 -7.12 -7.33
C MET A 215 -8.38 -5.75 -7.62
N ALA A 216 -8.22 -4.79 -6.71
CA ALA A 216 -8.81 -3.45 -6.84
C ALA A 216 -7.99 -2.53 -7.77
N ASP A 217 -6.72 -2.85 -8.01
CA ASP A 217 -5.80 -2.04 -8.80
C ASP A 217 -6.08 -2.15 -10.31
N ARG A 218 -6.35 -1.02 -10.96
CA ARG A 218 -6.72 -0.97 -12.38
C ARG A 218 -5.52 -1.20 -13.30
N ASP A 219 -4.31 -0.92 -12.83
CA ASP A 219 -3.07 -1.05 -13.61
C ASP A 219 -2.59 -2.50 -13.70
N ILE A 220 -3.12 -3.37 -12.83
CA ILE A 220 -2.79 -4.80 -12.83
C ILE A 220 -3.55 -5.51 -13.96
N PRO A 221 -2.88 -6.35 -14.77
CA PRO A 221 -3.51 -7.13 -15.84
C PRO A 221 -4.71 -7.95 -15.36
N GLU A 222 -5.76 -8.04 -16.19
CA GLU A 222 -7.01 -8.71 -15.82
C GLU A 222 -6.80 -10.20 -15.48
N GLY A 223 -5.86 -10.88 -16.14
CA GLY A 223 -5.51 -12.27 -15.81
C GLY A 223 -4.97 -12.43 -14.38
N THR A 224 -4.11 -11.52 -13.95
CA THR A 224 -3.58 -11.46 -12.57
C THR A 224 -4.71 -11.12 -11.59
N ARG A 225 -5.54 -10.12 -11.89
CA ARG A 225 -6.70 -9.76 -11.05
C ARG A 225 -7.69 -10.91 -10.88
N ARG A 226 -7.96 -11.68 -11.94
CA ARG A 226 -8.83 -12.86 -11.89
C ARG A 226 -8.25 -13.92 -10.95
N THR A 227 -6.96 -14.22 -11.09
CA THR A 227 -6.25 -15.18 -10.22
C THR A 227 -6.26 -14.70 -8.77
N ALA A 228 -6.05 -13.40 -8.52
CA ALA A 228 -6.12 -12.80 -7.20
C ALA A 228 -7.52 -12.94 -6.58
N ARG A 229 -8.59 -12.73 -7.37
CA ARG A 229 -9.97 -12.89 -6.94
C ARG A 229 -10.30 -14.34 -6.59
N GLU A 230 -9.87 -15.30 -7.40
CA GLU A 230 -10.03 -16.73 -7.12
C GLU A 230 -9.34 -17.12 -5.81
N LEU A 231 -8.09 -16.68 -5.62
CA LEU A 231 -7.32 -16.96 -4.42
C LEU A 231 -7.92 -16.25 -3.18
N LEU A 232 -8.40 -15.01 -3.33
CA LEU A 232 -9.10 -14.28 -2.27
C LEU A 232 -10.35 -15.04 -1.82
N ARG A 233 -11.16 -15.53 -2.76
CA ARG A 233 -12.37 -16.32 -2.44
C ARG A 233 -12.02 -17.62 -1.72
N GLN A 234 -11.01 -18.34 -2.22
CA GLN A 234 -10.54 -19.58 -1.59
C GLN A 234 -10.06 -19.34 -0.15
N ARG A 235 -9.20 -18.33 0.05
CA ARG A 235 -8.64 -17.96 1.35
C ARG A 235 -9.68 -17.37 2.29
N PHE A 236 -10.64 -16.60 1.79
CA PHE A 236 -11.74 -16.09 2.62
C PHE A 236 -12.63 -17.22 3.14
N ASN A 237 -12.83 -18.27 2.34
CA ASN A 237 -13.66 -19.40 2.76
C ASN A 237 -13.01 -20.21 3.90
N SER A 238 -11.70 -20.50 3.81
CA SER A 238 -10.99 -21.35 4.79
C SER A 238 -10.11 -20.60 5.79
N GLY A 239 -9.97 -19.29 5.66
CA GLY A 239 -9.07 -18.47 6.46
C GLY A 239 -9.59 -18.16 7.88
N PRO A 240 -8.75 -17.53 8.71
CA PRO A 240 -9.10 -17.15 10.08
C PRO A 240 -10.17 -16.05 10.10
N SER A 241 -11.09 -16.14 11.05
CA SER A 241 -12.23 -15.23 11.18
C SER A 241 -11.81 -13.77 11.39
N GLU A 242 -10.75 -13.54 12.16
CA GLU A 242 -10.21 -12.21 12.46
C GLU A 242 -9.79 -11.46 11.19
N GLU A 243 -9.10 -12.16 10.28
CA GLU A 243 -8.62 -11.60 9.02
C GLU A 243 -9.78 -11.30 8.06
N LYS A 244 -10.84 -12.14 8.07
CA LYS A 244 -12.07 -11.87 7.30
C LYS A 244 -12.75 -10.59 7.79
N VAL A 245 -12.85 -10.41 9.11
CA VAL A 245 -13.42 -9.20 9.72
C VAL A 245 -12.56 -7.98 9.40
N GLU A 246 -11.24 -8.10 9.54
CA GLU A 246 -10.29 -7.04 9.19
C GLU A 246 -10.49 -6.59 7.74
N LEU A 247 -10.55 -7.53 6.79
CA LEU A 247 -10.80 -7.24 5.38
C LEU A 247 -12.12 -6.48 5.17
N ILE A 248 -13.22 -6.96 5.76
CA ILE A 248 -14.54 -6.35 5.58
C ILE A 248 -14.54 -4.91 6.11
N LEU A 249 -13.98 -4.69 7.30
CA LEU A 249 -13.98 -3.37 7.94
C LEU A 249 -13.10 -2.38 7.20
N HIS A 250 -11.84 -2.74 6.91
CA HIS A 250 -10.88 -1.85 6.26
C HIS A 250 -11.26 -1.52 4.81
N THR A 251 -12.01 -2.39 4.13
CA THR A 251 -12.52 -2.11 2.79
C THR A 251 -13.90 -1.43 2.81
N GLU A 252 -14.46 -1.15 3.98
CA GLU A 252 -15.84 -0.71 4.18
C GLU A 252 -16.86 -1.61 3.48
N GLY A 253 -16.58 -2.92 3.42
CA GLY A 253 -17.42 -3.92 2.76
C GLY A 253 -17.31 -3.92 1.23
N ARG A 254 -16.44 -3.12 0.60
CA ARG A 254 -16.24 -3.15 -0.86
C ARG A 254 -15.76 -4.51 -1.36
N CYS A 255 -15.04 -5.27 -0.52
CA CYS A 255 -14.61 -6.63 -0.84
C CYS A 255 -15.79 -7.61 -1.04
N LEU A 256 -16.96 -7.34 -0.46
CA LEU A 256 -18.10 -8.26 -0.43
C LEU A 256 -18.67 -8.54 -1.82
N LEU A 257 -18.54 -7.60 -2.77
CA LEU A 257 -18.91 -7.80 -4.18
C LEU A 257 -18.18 -9.01 -4.79
N SER A 258 -16.89 -9.15 -4.48
CA SER A 258 -16.06 -10.26 -4.97
C SER A 258 -16.28 -11.56 -4.18
N LEU A 259 -16.90 -11.47 -3.01
CA LEU A 259 -17.20 -12.57 -2.10
C LEU A 259 -18.68 -12.98 -2.14
N SER A 260 -19.42 -12.53 -3.16
CA SER A 260 -20.82 -12.91 -3.35
C SER A 260 -20.98 -14.43 -3.34
N GLY A 261 -22.02 -14.90 -2.64
CA GLY A 261 -22.35 -16.31 -2.43
C GLY A 261 -21.49 -17.05 -1.40
N LEU A 262 -20.48 -16.43 -0.80
CA LEU A 262 -19.68 -17.08 0.25
C LEU A 262 -20.31 -16.84 1.63
N PRO A 263 -20.59 -17.91 2.40
CA PRO A 263 -21.05 -17.76 3.77
C PRO A 263 -19.90 -17.28 4.67
N VAL A 264 -20.26 -16.82 5.87
CA VAL A 264 -19.30 -16.64 6.97
C VAL A 264 -19.63 -17.56 8.13
N ASP A 265 -18.57 -17.99 8.81
CA ASP A 265 -18.65 -18.82 10.00
C ASP A 265 -19.18 -18.03 11.20
N GLY A 266 -19.68 -18.76 12.21
CA GLY A 266 -20.28 -18.16 13.41
C GLY A 266 -19.34 -17.25 14.20
N LYS A 267 -18.02 -17.54 14.20
CA LYS A 267 -17.03 -16.70 14.86
C LYS A 267 -16.88 -15.36 14.13
N THR A 268 -16.76 -15.37 12.79
CA THR A 268 -16.75 -14.15 11.97
C THR A 268 -18.02 -13.33 12.19
N ALA A 269 -19.19 -13.96 12.20
CA ALA A 269 -20.46 -13.28 12.46
C ALA A 269 -20.50 -12.64 13.86
N SER A 270 -20.08 -13.37 14.89
CA SER A 270 -20.01 -12.87 16.27
C SER A 270 -19.08 -11.66 16.40
N LEU A 271 -17.89 -11.73 15.80
CA LEU A 271 -16.93 -10.62 15.79
C LEU A 271 -17.46 -9.37 15.08
N LEU A 272 -18.24 -9.54 14.01
CA LEU A 272 -18.92 -8.42 13.34
C LEU A 272 -20.05 -7.83 14.20
N CYS A 273 -20.82 -8.67 14.91
CA CYS A 273 -21.86 -8.22 15.84
C CYS A 273 -21.29 -7.57 17.11
N GLY A 274 -20.06 -7.89 17.50
CA GLY A 274 -19.41 -7.29 18.67
C GLY A 274 -18.99 -5.82 18.49
N ARG A 275 -19.24 -5.20 17.33
CA ARG A 275 -18.74 -3.87 16.98
C ARG A 275 -19.86 -2.84 16.79
N PRO A 276 -19.60 -1.56 17.14
CA PRO A 276 -20.46 -0.45 16.77
C PRO A 276 -20.21 -0.04 15.30
N TYR A 277 -21.28 0.28 14.56
CA TYR A 277 -21.19 0.72 13.18
C TYR A 277 -21.55 2.20 13.04
N ARG A 278 -20.61 2.98 12.49
CA ARG A 278 -20.77 4.42 12.21
C ARG A 278 -20.74 4.75 10.71
N SER A 279 -20.02 3.96 9.91
CA SER A 279 -19.93 4.17 8.45
C SER A 279 -21.24 3.73 7.78
N SER A 280 -21.95 4.69 7.19
CA SER A 280 -23.14 4.43 6.38
C SER A 280 -22.81 3.59 5.15
N LEU A 281 -21.64 3.80 4.55
CA LEU A 281 -21.18 3.02 3.40
C LEU A 281 -20.99 1.54 3.74
N LEU A 282 -20.32 1.26 4.87
CA LEU A 282 -20.16 -0.11 5.35
C LEU A 282 -21.51 -0.79 5.60
N ILE A 283 -22.44 -0.10 6.26
CA ILE A 283 -23.80 -0.61 6.50
C ILE A 283 -24.51 -0.91 5.18
N GLN A 284 -24.45 -0.01 4.20
CA GLN A 284 -25.04 -0.22 2.87
C GLN A 284 -24.44 -1.44 2.18
N ASN A 285 -23.12 -1.62 2.22
CA ASN A 285 -22.45 -2.76 1.59
C ASN A 285 -22.81 -4.09 2.29
N LEU A 286 -22.83 -4.11 3.62
CA LEU A 286 -23.27 -5.28 4.41
C LEU A 286 -24.72 -5.65 4.11
N ALA A 287 -25.58 -4.66 3.97
CA ALA A 287 -26.99 -4.88 3.72
C ALA A 287 -27.30 -5.24 2.24
N ARG A 288 -26.36 -5.07 1.32
CA ARG A 288 -26.42 -5.61 -0.06
C ARG A 288 -25.81 -7.00 -0.19
N TRP A 289 -25.06 -7.44 0.82
CA TRP A 289 -24.39 -8.72 0.80
C TRP A 289 -25.39 -9.83 1.18
N THR A 290 -25.88 -10.55 0.17
CA THR A 290 -26.96 -11.54 0.33
C THR A 290 -26.61 -12.70 1.27
N ALA A 291 -25.32 -12.98 1.48
CA ALA A 291 -24.85 -14.01 2.42
C ALA A 291 -24.59 -13.46 3.83
N ALA A 292 -24.95 -12.19 4.11
CA ALA A 292 -24.81 -11.60 5.44
C ALA A 292 -25.64 -12.40 6.47
N PRO A 293 -25.04 -12.84 7.59
CA PRO A 293 -25.73 -13.65 8.59
C PRO A 293 -26.98 -12.95 9.16
N PRO A 294 -28.08 -13.68 9.45
CA PRO A 294 -29.28 -13.10 10.06
C PRO A 294 -29.00 -12.33 11.36
N ALA A 295 -28.09 -12.86 12.19
CA ALA A 295 -27.67 -12.20 13.42
C ALA A 295 -27.02 -10.83 13.16
N LEU A 296 -26.25 -10.70 12.09
CA LEU A 296 -25.61 -9.45 11.71
C LEU A 296 -26.64 -8.42 11.23
N ILE A 297 -27.61 -8.84 10.40
CA ILE A 297 -28.69 -7.95 9.93
C ILE A 297 -29.53 -7.45 11.11
N ALA A 298 -29.89 -8.33 12.04
CA ALA A 298 -30.62 -7.95 13.25
C ALA A 298 -29.80 -7.01 14.15
N HIS A 299 -28.48 -7.18 14.23
CA HIS A 299 -27.57 -6.28 14.95
C HIS A 299 -27.49 -4.89 14.30
N LEU A 300 -27.35 -4.84 12.97
CA LEU A 300 -27.27 -3.59 12.20
C LEU A 300 -28.53 -2.74 12.37
N LEU A 301 -29.71 -3.35 12.38
CA LEU A 301 -30.99 -2.66 12.63
C LEU A 301 -31.07 -1.97 14.01
N LYS A 302 -30.26 -2.42 14.99
CA LYS A 302 -30.20 -1.83 16.33
C LYS A 302 -29.19 -0.69 16.44
N GLN A 303 -28.32 -0.49 15.44
CA GLN A 303 -27.28 0.52 15.48
C GLN A 303 -27.85 1.94 15.40
N ASP A 304 -27.25 2.87 16.15
CA ASP A 304 -27.70 4.26 16.18
C ASP A 304 -27.65 4.91 14.79
N ALA A 305 -26.61 4.62 14.00
CA ALA A 305 -26.50 5.14 12.64
C ALA A 305 -27.69 4.74 11.74
N VAL A 306 -28.25 3.54 11.93
CA VAL A 306 -29.43 3.06 11.18
C VAL A 306 -30.71 3.68 11.72
N ARG A 307 -30.83 3.86 13.04
CA ARG A 307 -32.00 4.53 13.66
C ARG A 307 -32.14 5.97 13.20
N GLN A 308 -31.03 6.67 13.03
CA GLN A 308 -31.00 8.07 12.59
C GLN A 308 -31.20 8.22 11.07
N GLN A 309 -31.02 7.15 10.27
CA GLN A 309 -31.07 7.21 8.81
C GLN A 309 -32.14 6.28 8.24
N PRO A 310 -33.34 6.79 7.88
CA PRO A 310 -34.46 5.95 7.44
C PRO A 310 -34.15 5.15 6.17
N GLN A 311 -33.29 5.67 5.29
CA GLN A 311 -32.86 4.97 4.06
C GLN A 311 -32.08 3.68 4.37
N LEU A 312 -31.22 3.69 5.40
CA LEU A 312 -30.46 2.50 5.81
C LEU A 312 -31.39 1.46 6.43
N ARG A 313 -32.35 1.91 7.23
CA ARG A 313 -33.37 1.05 7.85
C ARG A 313 -34.19 0.32 6.78
N MET A 314 -34.68 1.05 5.78
CA MET A 314 -35.42 0.49 4.64
C MET A 314 -34.60 -0.53 3.85
N LEU A 315 -33.33 -0.24 3.61
CA LEU A 315 -32.45 -1.15 2.89
C LEU A 315 -32.25 -2.45 3.68
N LEU A 316 -32.03 -2.36 5.00
CA LEU A 316 -31.89 -3.52 5.88
C LEU A 316 -33.20 -4.31 6.06
N ALA A 317 -34.35 -3.65 6.16
CA ALA A 317 -35.65 -4.30 6.31
C ALA A 317 -36.02 -5.15 5.08
N ARG A 318 -35.61 -4.70 3.88
CA ARG A 318 -35.76 -5.44 2.62
C ARG A 318 -34.80 -6.62 2.47
N HIS A 319 -33.82 -6.77 3.36
CA HIS A 319 -32.85 -7.86 3.27
C HIS A 319 -33.51 -9.24 3.46
N PRO A 320 -33.10 -10.30 2.73
CA PRO A 320 -33.67 -11.65 2.86
C PRO A 320 -33.60 -12.23 4.27
N HIS A 321 -32.62 -11.81 5.05
CA HIS A 321 -32.41 -12.24 6.44
C HIS A 321 -32.89 -11.24 7.50
N ALA A 322 -33.67 -10.22 7.12
CA ALA A 322 -34.26 -9.29 8.07
C ALA A 322 -35.30 -9.98 8.97
N PRO A 323 -35.35 -9.66 10.28
CA PRO A 323 -36.38 -10.18 11.18
C PRO A 323 -37.78 -9.70 10.76
N THR A 324 -38.80 -10.51 11.07
CA THR A 324 -40.20 -10.27 10.68
C THR A 324 -40.72 -8.91 11.14
N ASP A 325 -40.39 -8.50 12.37
CA ASP A 325 -40.90 -7.26 12.98
C ASP A 325 -40.35 -6.01 12.29
N ALA A 326 -39.14 -6.10 11.72
CA ALA A 326 -38.55 -5.03 10.93
C ALA A 326 -39.25 -4.85 9.58
N ARG A 327 -39.78 -5.95 8.99
CA ARG A 327 -40.53 -5.91 7.73
C ARG A 327 -41.95 -5.38 7.89
N GLN A 328 -42.56 -5.59 9.06
CA GLN A 328 -43.93 -5.16 9.35
C GLN A 328 -44.03 -3.65 9.59
N ASN A 329 -43.00 -3.03 10.17
CA ASN A 329 -42.94 -1.57 10.39
C ASN A 329 -42.82 -0.72 9.10
N GLU A 330 -42.84 -1.35 7.91
CA GLU A 330 -42.74 -0.67 6.62
C GLU A 330 -43.93 -0.94 5.67
N ARG A 331 -44.93 -1.71 6.12
CA ARG A 331 -46.22 -1.84 5.42
C ARG A 331 -47.19 -0.78 5.93
#